data_AF-A0A0R3VV84-F1
#
_entry.id   AF-A0A0R3VV84-F1
#
_cell.length_a   1.000
_cell.length_b   1.000
_cell.length_c   1.000
_cell.angle_alpha   90.00
_cell.angle_beta   90.00
_cell.angle_gamma   90.00
#
_symmetry.space_group_name_H-M   'P 1'
#
loop_
_entity.id
_entity.type
_entity.pdbx_description
1 polymer ?
#
loop_
_entity_poly.entity_id
_entity_poly.type
_entity_poly.pdbx_seq_one_letter_code
_entity_poly.pdbx_strand_id
1 'polypeptide(L)'
;MDRRIAYIIIALSAAILFFVAIGYNGWGCGDSILGPNCLKIKMHEVTGALLLTAGLLILIVVALLILFVATESGWSQIACTVVATLAALISIAGVFYYLDHRRIWSPFIATIAMSLTVALTAILLFDIFTTRD
;
A
#
# COMPACT_ATOMS: atom_id res chain seq x y z
N MET A 1 3.53 22.51 8.30
CA MET A 1 3.22 21.26 9.04
C MET A 1 2.36 20.31 8.20
N ASP A 2 1.74 20.82 7.13
CA ASP A 2 0.67 20.20 6.34
C ASP A 2 1.13 18.99 5.52
N ARG A 3 2.35 19.03 4.97
CA ARG A 3 2.89 17.94 4.16
C ARG A 3 3.11 16.64 4.95
N ARG A 4 3.42 16.74 6.24
CA ARG A 4 3.60 15.56 7.12
C ARG A 4 2.26 14.90 7.45
N ILE A 5 1.24 15.72 7.71
CA ILE A 5 -0.13 15.28 7.95
C ILE A 5 -0.66 14.55 6.70
N ALA A 6 -0.40 15.10 5.50
CA ALA A 6 -0.77 14.45 4.24
C ALA A 6 -0.13 13.05 4.10
N TYR A 7 1.16 12.89 4.43
CA TYR A 7 1.81 11.57 4.40
C TYR A 7 1.20 10.56 5.37
N ILE A 8 0.83 11.00 6.58
CA ILE A 8 0.15 10.15 7.56
C ILE A 8 -1.21 9.71 7.02
N ILE A 9 -2.01 10.62 6.47
CA ILE A 9 -3.33 10.30 5.90
C ILE A 9 -3.20 9.30 4.74
N ILE A 10 -2.24 9.51 3.83
CA ILE A 10 -2.00 8.61 2.70
C ILE A 10 -1.60 7.21 3.21
N ALA A 11 -0.63 7.12 4.14
CA ALA A 11 -0.18 5.84 4.68
C ALA A 11 -1.30 5.11 5.42
N LEU A 12 -2.14 5.83 6.18
CA LEU A 12 -3.26 5.27 6.92
C LEU A 12 -4.37 4.78 5.96
N SER A 13 -4.66 5.54 4.90
CA SER A 13 -5.58 5.10 3.84
C SER A 13 -5.08 3.84 3.14
N ALA A 14 -3.77 3.75 2.84
CA ALA A 14 -3.17 2.57 2.24
C ALA A 14 -3.27 1.35 3.17
N ALA A 15 -2.99 1.51 4.47
CA ALA A 15 -3.15 0.45 5.45
C ALA A 15 -4.59 -0.09 5.47
N ILE A 16 -5.59 0.80 5.54
CA ILE A 16 -7.00 0.41 5.51
C ILE A 16 -7.32 -0.38 4.24
N LEU A 17 -6.86 0.09 3.08
CA LEU A 17 -7.06 -0.59 1.81
C LEU A 17 -6.43 -2.00 1.77
N PHE A 18 -5.24 -2.19 2.35
CA PHE A 18 -4.65 -3.52 2.50
C PHE A 18 -5.52 -4.45 3.34
N PHE A 19 -6.00 -3.99 4.51
CA PHE A 19 -6.87 -4.80 5.36
C PHE A 19 -8.22 -5.11 4.69
N VAL A 20 -8.81 -4.15 3.99
CA VAL A 20 -10.03 -4.36 3.21
C VAL A 20 -9.78 -5.38 2.09
N ALA A 21 -8.68 -5.25 1.34
CA ALA A 21 -8.34 -6.21 0.29
C ALA A 21 -8.17 -7.63 0.85
N ILE A 22 -7.58 -7.77 2.04
CA ILE A 22 -7.41 -9.07 2.70
C ILE A 22 -8.75 -9.65 3.16
N GLY A 23 -9.61 -8.85 3.79
CA GLY A 23 -10.87 -9.29 4.37
C GLY A 23 -12.04 -9.41 3.39
N TYR A 24 -11.96 -8.75 2.22
CA TYR A 24 -13.06 -8.74 1.25
C TYR A 24 -13.12 -10.04 0.44
N ASN A 25 -14.35 -10.55 0.25
CA ASN A 25 -14.62 -11.80 -0.48
C ASN A 25 -14.63 -11.59 -2.01
N GLY A 26 -13.55 -11.01 -2.55
CA GLY A 26 -13.42 -10.64 -3.97
C GLY A 26 -12.42 -11.48 -4.78
N TRP A 27 -11.76 -12.46 -4.16
CA TRP A 27 -10.60 -13.14 -4.76
C TRP A 27 -10.96 -14.29 -5.72
N GLY A 28 -12.26 -14.56 -5.89
CA GLY A 28 -12.77 -15.60 -6.79
C GLY A 28 -12.77 -17.02 -6.21
N CYS A 29 -12.52 -17.15 -4.91
CA CYS A 29 -12.55 -18.40 -4.14
C CYS A 29 -13.72 -18.50 -3.15
N GLY A 30 -14.69 -17.56 -3.25
CA GLY A 30 -15.92 -17.56 -2.44
C GLY A 30 -15.73 -17.10 -0.99
N ASP A 31 -14.54 -16.62 -0.63
CA ASP A 31 -14.13 -16.26 0.72
C ASP A 31 -13.04 -15.16 0.66
N SER A 32 -12.59 -14.70 1.82
CA SER A 32 -11.47 -13.77 1.99
C SER A 32 -10.14 -14.46 1.60
N ILE A 33 -9.09 -13.71 1.23
CA ILE A 33 -7.86 -14.33 0.71
C ILE A 33 -7.14 -15.22 1.74
N LEU A 34 -7.30 -14.91 3.03
CA LEU A 34 -6.83 -15.75 4.16
C LEU A 34 -7.94 -16.68 4.69
N GLY A 35 -9.09 -16.75 4.03
CA GLY A 35 -10.19 -17.62 4.39
C GLY A 35 -9.87 -19.09 4.11
N PRO A 36 -10.51 -20.04 4.83
CA PRO A 36 -10.24 -21.47 4.72
C PRO A 36 -10.46 -22.04 3.32
N ASN A 37 -11.31 -21.41 2.51
CA ASN A 37 -11.55 -21.83 1.13
C ASN A 37 -10.46 -21.35 0.17
N CYS A 38 -9.92 -20.14 0.38
CA CYS A 38 -8.87 -19.57 -0.45
C CYS A 38 -7.48 -20.13 -0.11
N LEU A 39 -7.21 -20.42 1.17
CA LEU A 39 -5.93 -20.99 1.63
C LEU A 39 -5.60 -22.37 1.04
N LYS A 40 -6.59 -23.11 0.53
CA LYS A 40 -6.37 -24.41 -0.13
C LYS A 40 -5.58 -24.28 -1.43
N ILE A 41 -5.53 -23.08 -2.02
CA ILE A 41 -4.82 -22.80 -3.26
C ILE A 41 -3.56 -22.02 -2.90
N LYS A 42 -2.38 -22.62 -3.16
CA LYS A 42 -1.07 -22.03 -2.84
C LYS A 42 -0.91 -20.59 -3.35
N MET A 43 -1.49 -20.30 -4.51
CA MET A 43 -1.48 -18.98 -5.11
C MET A 43 -2.09 -17.90 -4.20
N HIS A 44 -3.26 -18.18 -3.60
CA HIS A 44 -3.93 -17.26 -2.68
C HIS A 44 -3.24 -17.19 -1.32
N GLU A 45 -2.72 -18.32 -0.82
CA GLU A 45 -1.96 -18.37 0.43
C GLU A 45 -0.73 -17.45 0.38
N VAL A 46 0.09 -17.59 -0.67
CA VAL A 46 1.30 -16.77 -0.86
C VAL A 46 0.92 -15.30 -1.04
N THR A 47 -0.01 -14.97 -1.95
CA THR A 47 -0.44 -13.58 -2.15
C THR A 47 -1.03 -12.98 -0.88
N GLY A 48 -1.83 -13.73 -0.13
CA GLY A 48 -2.40 -13.27 1.14
C GLY A 48 -1.34 -12.96 2.18
N ALA A 49 -0.33 -13.83 2.34
CA ALA A 49 0.78 -13.59 3.27
C ALA A 49 1.63 -12.37 2.87
N LEU A 50 1.91 -12.18 1.57
CA LEU A 50 2.61 -11.00 1.06
C LEU A 50 1.81 -9.70 1.30
N LEU A 51 0.50 -9.71 1.07
CA LEU A 51 -0.34 -8.53 1.33
C LEU A 51 -0.44 -8.22 2.82
N LEU A 52 -0.56 -9.25 3.68
CA LEU A 52 -0.61 -9.07 5.12
C LEU A 52 0.70 -8.47 5.66
N THR A 53 1.85 -8.98 5.20
CA THR A 53 3.16 -8.46 5.59
C THR A 53 3.36 -7.02 5.12
N ALA A 54 2.94 -6.69 3.90
CA ALA A 54 2.99 -5.31 3.43
C ALA A 54 2.07 -4.36 4.21
N GLY A 55 0.83 -4.79 4.52
CA GLY A 55 -0.09 -4.02 5.36
C GLY A 55 0.48 -3.75 6.75
N LEU A 56 1.14 -4.76 7.36
CA LEU A 56 1.81 -4.61 8.65
C LEU A 56 2.99 -3.63 8.58
N LEU A 57 3.81 -3.68 7.52
CA LEU A 57 4.90 -2.73 7.32
C LEU A 57 4.39 -1.30 7.17
N ILE A 58 3.28 -1.08 6.45
CA ILE A 58 2.67 0.26 6.33
C ILE A 58 2.15 0.75 7.68
N LEU A 59 1.58 -0.11 8.53
CA LEU A 59 1.22 0.28 9.90
C LEU A 59 2.43 0.72 10.72
N ILE A 60 3.57 0.03 10.56
CA ILE A 60 4.83 0.44 11.21
C ILE A 60 5.28 1.81 10.70
N VAL A 61 5.17 2.09 9.39
CA VAL A 61 5.46 3.43 8.84
C VAL A 61 4.56 4.50 9.45
N VAL A 62 3.25 4.23 9.57
CA VAL A 62 2.31 5.17 10.22
C VAL A 62 2.75 5.46 11.66
N ALA A 63 3.09 4.42 12.44
CA ALA A 63 3.56 4.59 13.81
C ALA A 63 4.86 5.41 13.90
N LEU A 64 5.82 5.15 13.01
CA LEU A 64 7.09 5.90 12.94
C LEU A 64 6.88 7.36 12.51
N LEU A 65 5.94 7.63 11.60
CA LEU A 65 5.59 9.00 11.19
C LEU A 65 4.95 9.78 12.34
N ILE A 66 4.06 9.16 13.12
CA ILE A 66 3.45 9.76 14.31
C ILE A 66 4.54 10.06 15.36
N LEU A 67 5.44 9.09 15.61
CA LEU A 67 6.57 9.27 16.52
C LEU A 67 7.50 10.39 16.05
N PHE A 68 7.78 10.48 14.74
CA PHE A 68 8.60 11.53 14.18
C PHE A 68 7.99 12.93 14.39
N VAL A 69 6.67 13.08 14.23
CA VAL A 69 5.97 14.33 14.53
C VAL A 69 6.12 14.72 16.01
N ALA A 70 6.22 13.74 16.91
CA ALA A 70 6.39 13.99 18.34
C ALA A 70 7.84 14.24 18.79
N THR A 71 8.85 13.66 18.11
CA THR A 71 10.25 13.64 18.59
C THR A 71 11.24 14.46 17.73
N GLU A 72 10.83 15.02 16.59
CA GLU A 72 11.67 15.81 15.65
C GLU A 72 13.02 15.16 15.26
N SER A 73 13.16 13.84 15.38
CA SER A 73 14.41 13.13 15.13
C SER A 73 14.64 12.90 13.63
N GLY A 74 15.64 13.57 13.04
CA GLY A 74 15.98 13.48 11.61
C GLY A 74 16.22 12.07 11.05
N TRP A 75 16.52 11.09 11.90
CA TRP A 75 16.73 9.69 11.51
C TRP A 75 15.44 8.96 11.11
N SER A 76 14.28 9.38 11.64
CA SER A 76 13.02 8.67 11.38
C SER A 76 12.56 8.80 9.93
N GLN A 77 12.88 9.91 9.25
CA GLN A 77 12.47 10.13 7.87
C GLN A 77 13.13 9.11 6.91
N ILE A 78 14.41 8.82 7.13
CA ILE A 78 15.15 7.82 6.35
C ILE A 78 14.59 6.43 6.64
N ALA A 79 14.37 6.09 7.90
CA ALA A 79 13.79 4.81 8.30
C ALA A 79 12.39 4.59 7.71
N CYS A 80 11.50 5.58 7.78
CA CYS A 80 10.16 5.52 7.18
C CYS A 80 10.23 5.26 5.68
N THR A 81 11.15 5.94 4.98
CA THR A 81 11.32 5.79 3.53
C THR A 81 11.75 4.37 3.18
N VAL A 82 12.71 3.80 3.91
CA VAL A 82 13.20 2.43 3.69
C VAL A 82 12.11 1.39 3.98
N VAL A 83 11.34 1.55 5.06
CA VAL A 83 10.26 0.61 5.38
C VAL A 83 9.12 0.70 4.36
N ALA A 84 8.77 1.91 3.91
CA ALA A 84 7.75 2.11 2.89
C ALA A 84 8.14 1.51 1.53
N THR A 85 9.40 1.62 1.13
CA THR A 85 9.88 1.00 -0.12
C THR A 85 9.86 -0.52 -0.05
N LEU A 86 10.26 -1.11 1.09
CA LEU A 86 10.14 -2.56 1.30
C LEU A 86 8.68 -3.02 1.25
N ALA A 87 7.76 -2.31 1.89
CA ALA A 87 6.33 -2.61 1.84
C ALA A 87 5.77 -2.58 0.41
N ALA A 88 6.19 -1.59 -0.37
CA ALA A 88 5.79 -1.47 -1.78
C ALA A 88 6.31 -2.65 -2.61
N LEU A 89 7.58 -3.03 -2.47
CA LEU A 89 8.17 -4.16 -3.20
C LEU A 89 7.45 -5.48 -2.88
N ILE A 90 7.16 -5.73 -1.60
CA ILE A 90 6.45 -6.94 -1.15
C ILE A 90 5.03 -6.98 -1.71
N SER A 91 4.32 -5.84 -1.69
CA SER A 91 2.98 -5.74 -2.28
C SER A 91 2.98 -6.00 -3.78
N ILE A 92 3.91 -5.37 -4.49
CA ILE A 92 4.09 -5.56 -5.94
C ILE A 92 4.35 -7.05 -6.21
N ALA A 93 5.28 -7.68 -5.49
CA ALA A 93 5.59 -9.10 -5.66
C ALA A 93 4.35 -10.00 -5.45
N GLY A 94 3.57 -9.75 -4.39
CA GLY A 94 2.36 -10.53 -4.10
C GLY A 94 1.29 -10.42 -5.18
N VAL A 95 1.09 -9.22 -5.73
CA VAL A 95 0.11 -8.95 -6.79
C VAL A 95 0.58 -9.48 -8.14
N PHE A 96 1.86 -9.33 -8.49
CA PHE A 96 2.41 -9.90 -9.72
C PHE A 96 2.30 -11.43 -9.72
N TYR A 97 2.63 -12.08 -8.60
CA TYR A 97 2.47 -13.53 -8.46
C TYR A 97 1.01 -13.96 -8.68
N TYR A 98 0.05 -13.18 -8.17
CA TYR A 98 -1.37 -13.42 -8.38
C TYR A 98 -1.77 -13.27 -9.87
N LEU A 99 -1.35 -12.20 -10.51
CA LEU A 99 -1.79 -11.88 -11.86
C LEU A 99 -1.14 -12.74 -12.94
N ASP A 100 0.09 -13.16 -12.72
CA ASP A 100 0.78 -14.09 -13.61
C ASP A 100 0.02 -15.42 -13.72
N HIS A 101 -0.40 -15.97 -12.59
CA HIS A 101 -1.19 -17.20 -12.54
C HIS A 101 -2.60 -17.02 -13.16
N ARG A 102 -3.19 -15.82 -13.11
CA ARG A 102 -4.52 -15.54 -13.69
C ARG A 102 -4.46 -15.01 -15.13
N ARG A 103 -3.28 -14.68 -15.66
CA ARG A 103 -3.02 -14.06 -16.96
C ARG A 103 -3.77 -12.73 -17.21
N ILE A 104 -3.94 -11.90 -16.18
CA ILE A 104 -4.74 -10.64 -16.25
C ILE A 104 -3.81 -9.40 -16.30
N TRP A 105 -2.87 -9.37 -17.26
CA TRP A 105 -1.80 -8.37 -17.31
C TRP A 105 -2.26 -6.98 -17.78
N SER A 106 -3.08 -6.90 -18.83
CA SER A 106 -3.50 -5.64 -19.45
C SER A 106 -4.23 -4.68 -18.51
N PRO A 107 -5.32 -5.09 -17.82
CA PRO A 107 -6.04 -4.18 -16.93
C PRO A 107 -5.20 -3.79 -15.70
N PHE A 108 -4.23 -4.62 -15.29
CA PHE A 108 -3.36 -4.29 -14.17
C PHE A 108 -2.35 -3.19 -14.50
N ILE A 109 -1.72 -3.26 -15.68
CA ILE A 109 -0.81 -2.21 -16.15
C ILE A 109 -1.58 -0.88 -16.27
N ALA A 110 -2.82 -0.92 -16.73
CA ALA A 110 -3.69 0.25 -16.77
C ALA A 110 -3.95 0.85 -15.36
N THR A 111 -4.21 0.01 -14.35
CA THR A 111 -4.41 0.48 -12.96
C THR A 111 -3.14 1.13 -12.38
N ILE A 112 -1.95 0.59 -12.68
CA ILE A 112 -0.68 1.21 -12.26
C ILE A 112 -0.54 2.59 -12.91
N ALA A 113 -0.77 2.69 -14.22
CA ALA A 113 -0.70 3.95 -14.94
C ALA A 113 -1.68 4.98 -14.35
N MET A 114 -2.93 4.58 -14.12
CA MET A 114 -3.94 5.43 -13.48
C MET A 114 -3.50 5.93 -12.10
N SER A 115 -2.95 5.04 -11.26
CA SER A 115 -2.49 5.40 -9.91
C SER A 115 -1.35 6.42 -9.95
N LEU A 116 -0.39 6.24 -10.88
CA LEU A 116 0.70 7.20 -11.08
C LEU A 116 0.20 8.55 -11.57
N THR A 117 -0.78 8.57 -12.50
CA THR A 117 -1.39 9.81 -12.98
C THR A 117 -2.14 10.55 -11.87
N VAL A 118 -2.88 9.82 -11.02
CA VAL A 118 -3.57 10.40 -9.86
C VAL A 118 -2.57 10.98 -8.85
N ALA A 119 -1.49 10.24 -8.54
CA ALA A 119 -0.46 10.71 -7.62
C ALA A 119 0.24 11.98 -8.16
N LEU A 120 0.58 12.02 -9.45
CA LEU A 120 1.14 13.19 -10.11
C LEU A 120 0.20 14.39 -10.04
N THR A 121 -1.09 14.16 -10.32
CA THR A 121 -2.12 15.21 -10.26
C THR A 121 -2.24 15.78 -8.85
N ALA A 122 -2.22 14.93 -7.82
CA ALA A 122 -2.24 15.37 -6.43
C ALA A 122 -1.02 16.22 -6.09
N ILE A 123 0.19 15.80 -6.49
CA ILE A 123 1.43 16.56 -6.25
C ILE A 123 1.36 17.94 -6.92
N LEU A 124 0.92 18.02 -8.18
CA LEU A 124 0.78 19.28 -8.92
C LEU A 124 -0.23 20.22 -8.25
N LEU A 125 -1.37 19.68 -7.79
CA LEU A 125 -2.35 20.47 -7.06
C LEU A 125 -1.78 21.02 -5.75
N PHE A 126 -1.11 20.17 -4.96
CA PHE A 126 -0.43 20.62 -3.75
C PHE A 126 0.58 21.73 -4.04
N ASP A 127 1.41 21.57 -5.08
CA ASP A 127 2.39 22.58 -5.46
C ASP A 127 1.74 23.92 -5.82
N ILE A 128 0.65 23.91 -6.58
CA ILE A 128 -0.12 25.13 -6.91
C ILE A 128 -0.65 25.82 -5.65
N PHE A 129 -1.21 25.06 -4.70
CA PHE A 129 -1.75 25.65 -3.47
C PHE A 129 -0.63 26.18 -2.57
N THR A 130 0.48 25.47 -2.43
CA THR A 130 1.58 25.87 -1.54
C THR A 130 2.42 27.02 -2.11
N THR A 131 2.48 27.18 -3.44
CA THR A 131 3.21 28.29 -4.08
C THR A 131 2.43 29.61 -4.05
N ARG A 132 1.15 29.56 -3.70
CA ARG A 132 0.25 30.73 -3.67
C ARG A 132 0.19 31.41 -2.29
N ASP A 133 0.78 30.80 -1.26
CA ASP A 133 0.98 31.36 0.09
C ASP A 133 2.45 31.77 0.30
#